data_AF-A0A9C7SA89-F1
#
_entry.id   AF-A0A9C7SA89-F1
#
_cell.length_a   1.000
_cell.length_b   1.000
_cell.length_c   1.000
_cell.angle_alpha   90.00
_cell.angle_beta   90.00
_cell.angle_gamma   90.00
#
_symmetry.space_group_name_H-M   'P 1'
#
loop_
_entity.id
_entity.type
_entity.pdbx_description
1 polymer ?
#
loop_
_entity_poly.entity_id
_entity_poly.type
_entity_poly.pdbx_seq_one_letter_code
_entity_poly.pdbx_strand_id
1 'polypeptide(L)'
;MKFVDEAEIKVFAGDGGNGCQSFRREKYIPRGGPDGGDGGRGGDVHLVGSSSLNTLVDFRYTRSFRAKNGEKGRGANCTGAGADDLLIKVPVGTMVTDAGTGEMIGDI
;
A
#
# COMPACT_ATOMS: atom_id res chain seq x y z
N MET A 1 22.27 25.61 -4.13
CA MET A 1 21.51 24.85 -3.13
C MET A 1 20.05 24.93 -3.53
N LYS A 2 19.38 23.81 -3.83
CA LYS A 2 17.94 23.81 -4.16
C LYS A 2 17.18 23.38 -2.90
N PHE A 3 16.70 24.37 -2.16
CA PHE A 3 15.83 24.17 -1.01
C PHE A 3 14.39 24.16 -1.50
N VAL A 4 13.66 23.12 -1.15
CA VAL A 4 12.21 23.02 -1.36
C VAL A 4 11.65 22.64 -0.01
N ASP A 5 10.91 23.57 0.57
CA ASP A 5 10.24 23.46 1.87
C ASP A 5 8.83 22.89 1.73
N GLU A 6 8.19 23.08 0.58
CA GLU A 6 6.84 22.61 0.32
C GLU A 6 6.78 21.72 -0.93
N ALA A 7 6.10 20.57 -0.80
CA ALA A 7 5.86 19.66 -1.91
C ALA A 7 4.49 19.01 -1.79
N GLU A 8 3.74 19.01 -2.89
CA GLU A 8 2.48 18.28 -3.01
C GLU A 8 2.74 16.93 -3.69
N ILE A 9 2.32 15.85 -3.04
CA ILE A 9 2.45 14.48 -3.54
C ILE A 9 1.10 13.77 -3.53
N LYS A 10 0.93 12.83 -4.45
CA LYS A 10 -0.21 11.90 -4.48
C LYS A 10 0.24 10.57 -3.92
N VAL A 11 -0.48 10.10 -2.91
CA VAL A 11 -0.25 8.80 -2.28
C VAL A 11 -1.44 7.89 -2.55
N PHE A 12 -1.14 6.63 -2.87
CA PHE A 12 -2.13 5.60 -3.15
C PHE A 12 -1.78 4.36 -2.35
N ALA A 13 -2.67 3.94 -1.45
CA ALA A 13 -2.57 2.64 -0.82
C ALA A 13 -2.73 1.52 -1.86
N GLY A 14 -2.30 0.32 -1.48
CA GLY A 14 -2.52 -0.88 -2.26
C GLY A 14 -3.98 -1.30 -2.24
N ASP A 15 -4.49 -1.75 -3.37
CA ASP A 15 -5.80 -2.40 -3.40
C ASP A 15 -5.70 -3.78 -2.72
N GLY A 16 -6.79 -4.17 -2.06
CA GLY A 16 -6.95 -5.55 -1.57
C GLY A 16 -7.00 -6.54 -2.73
N GLY A 17 -6.44 -7.72 -2.52
CA GLY A 17 -6.53 -8.83 -3.45
C GLY A 17 -7.97 -9.33 -3.59
N ASN A 18 -8.31 -9.86 -4.76
CA ASN A 18 -9.61 -10.50 -4.96
C ASN A 18 -9.64 -11.90 -4.35
N GLY A 19 -10.76 -12.27 -3.74
CA GLY A 19 -11.04 -13.65 -3.35
C GLY A 19 -11.20 -14.57 -4.57
N CYS A 20 -11.06 -15.87 -4.35
CA CYS A 20 -11.20 -16.88 -5.39
C CYS A 20 -12.53 -17.63 -5.26
N GLN A 21 -13.24 -17.82 -6.36
CA GLN A 21 -14.33 -18.80 -6.43
C GLN A 21 -13.76 -20.11 -6.97
N SER A 22 -13.64 -21.12 -6.12
CA SER A 22 -13.13 -22.44 -6.48
C SER A 22 -13.90 -23.55 -5.77
N PHE A 23 -13.88 -24.73 -6.38
CA PHE A 23 -14.46 -25.95 -5.83
C PHE A 23 -13.45 -27.08 -5.94
N ARG A 24 -13.34 -27.87 -4.87
CA ARG A 24 -12.44 -29.01 -4.82
C ARG A 24 -12.88 -30.08 -5.83
N ARG A 25 -11.94 -30.58 -6.63
CA ARG A 25 -12.19 -31.63 -7.65
C ARG A 25 -11.24 -32.79 -7.46
N GLU A 26 -11.77 -33.93 -7.02
CA GLU A 26 -11.00 -35.16 -6.80
C GLU A 26 -11.72 -36.34 -7.47
N LYS A 27 -10.94 -37.30 -8.01
CA LYS A 27 -11.45 -38.40 -8.85
C LYS A 27 -12.54 -39.26 -8.20
N TYR A 28 -12.50 -39.42 -6.87
CA TYR A 28 -13.43 -40.26 -6.10
C TYR A 28 -14.39 -39.45 -5.22
N ILE A 29 -14.46 -38.13 -5.40
CA ILE A 29 -15.37 -37.24 -4.68
C ILE A 29 -16.30 -36.56 -5.70
N PRO A 30 -17.55 -37.04 -5.84
CA PRO A 30 -18.48 -36.54 -6.87
C PRO A 30 -18.81 -35.05 -6.75
N ARG A 31 -18.79 -34.50 -5.53
CA ARG A 31 -19.02 -33.08 -5.23
C ARG A 31 -18.07 -32.64 -4.13
N GLY A 32 -16.92 -32.09 -4.51
CA GLY A 32 -16.08 -31.39 -3.53
C GLY A 32 -16.74 -30.08 -3.11
N GLY A 33 -16.50 -29.68 -1.85
CA GLY A 33 -16.99 -28.41 -1.33
C GLY A 33 -16.27 -27.21 -1.97
N PRO A 34 -16.76 -25.98 -1.71
CA PRO A 34 -16.03 -24.76 -2.04
C PRO A 34 -14.65 -24.76 -1.38
N ASP A 35 -13.62 -24.37 -2.12
CA ASP A 35 -12.24 -24.29 -1.64
C ASP A 35 -11.53 -23.01 -2.13
N GLY A 36 -12.29 -21.94 -2.34
CA GLY A 36 -11.74 -20.64 -2.68
C GLY A 36 -11.11 -19.94 -1.46
N GLY A 37 -9.87 -19.48 -1.59
CA GLY A 37 -9.22 -18.63 -0.60
C GLY A 37 -9.52 -17.14 -0.77
N ASP A 38 -9.31 -16.38 0.29
CA ASP A 38 -9.51 -14.93 0.32
C ASP A 38 -8.36 -14.18 -0.38
N GLY A 39 -8.57 -12.91 -0.70
CA GLY A 39 -7.50 -12.05 -1.18
C GLY A 39 -6.66 -11.48 -0.04
N GLY A 40 -5.40 -11.15 -0.34
CA GLY A 40 -4.49 -10.53 0.61
C GLY A 40 -4.73 -9.04 0.80
N ARG A 41 -4.26 -8.48 1.91
CA ARG A 41 -4.32 -7.04 2.18
C ARG A 41 -3.42 -6.26 1.21
N GLY A 42 -3.87 -5.11 0.72
CA GLY A 42 -2.99 -4.15 0.04
C GLY A 42 -2.04 -3.47 1.03
N GLY A 43 -0.90 -2.99 0.53
CA GLY A 43 0.09 -2.31 1.36
C GLY A 43 -0.37 -0.90 1.74
N ASP A 44 -0.01 -0.49 2.95
CA ASP A 44 -0.22 0.88 3.42
C ASP A 44 0.89 1.82 2.89
N VAL A 45 0.68 3.13 3.05
CA VAL A 45 1.71 4.15 2.80
C VAL A 45 2.04 4.83 4.12
N HIS A 46 3.32 4.82 4.49
CA HIS A 46 3.80 5.48 5.70
C HIS A 46 4.82 6.55 5.35
N LEU A 47 4.69 7.71 5.99
CA LEU A 47 5.76 8.69 6.03
C LEU A 47 6.66 8.40 7.23
N VAL A 48 7.98 8.40 6.99
CA VAL A 48 8.99 8.05 8.01
C VAL A 48 10.02 9.16 8.09
N GLY A 49 10.15 9.75 9.27
CA GLY A 49 11.17 10.76 9.55
C GLY A 49 12.58 10.18 9.44
N SER A 50 13.46 10.87 8.72
CA SER A 50 14.85 10.49 8.52
C SER A 50 15.77 11.69 8.74
N SER A 51 16.65 11.59 9.74
CA SER A 51 17.66 12.63 10.04
C SER A 51 18.71 12.81 8.94
N SER A 52 18.77 11.88 7.99
CA SER A 52 19.65 11.96 6.82
C SER A 52 19.13 12.88 5.71
N LEU A 53 17.87 13.31 5.78
CA LEU A 53 17.23 14.16 4.77
C LEU A 53 17.05 15.58 5.31
N ASN A 54 17.36 16.56 4.46
CA ASN A 54 17.31 17.98 4.81
C ASN A 54 16.34 18.80 3.96
N THR A 55 15.76 18.21 2.90
CA THR A 55 14.94 18.92 1.91
C THR A 55 13.90 17.98 1.30
N LEU A 56 12.78 18.54 0.81
CA LEU A 56 11.73 17.82 0.11
C LEU A 56 11.97 17.76 -1.42
N VAL A 57 13.19 18.03 -1.88
CA VAL A 57 13.52 18.15 -3.31
C VAL A 57 13.17 16.88 -4.11
N ASP A 58 13.26 15.70 -3.50
CA ASP A 58 12.99 14.41 -4.17
C ASP A 58 11.53 14.30 -4.63
N PHE A 59 10.62 14.91 -3.87
CA PHE A 59 9.19 14.96 -4.17
C PHE A 59 8.85 15.86 -5.36
N ARG A 60 9.78 16.74 -5.76
CA ARG A 60 9.60 17.57 -6.96
C ARG A 60 9.66 16.74 -8.23
N TYR A 61 10.49 15.68 -8.23
CA TYR A 61 10.68 14.78 -9.36
C TYR A 61 9.69 13.63 -9.33
N THR A 62 9.48 13.02 -8.16
CA THR A 62 8.53 11.92 -7.97
C THR A 62 7.33 12.42 -7.17
N ARG A 63 6.20 12.63 -7.86
CA ARG A 63 4.97 13.18 -7.26
C ARG A 63 3.90 12.14 -6.97
N SER A 64 4.11 10.88 -7.35
CA SER A 64 3.10 9.82 -7.21
C SER A 64 3.75 8.59 -6.57
N PHE A 65 3.18 8.14 -5.47
CA PHE A 65 3.65 7.01 -4.68
C PHE A 65 2.52 6.01 -4.52
N ARG A 66 2.76 4.76 -4.90
CA ARG A 66 1.74 3.71 -4.89
C ARG A 66 2.27 2.47 -4.18
N ALA A 67 1.60 2.08 -3.10
CA ALA A 67 1.89 0.83 -2.41
C ALA A 67 1.47 -0.38 -3.27
N LYS A 68 2.00 -1.56 -2.92
CA LYS A 68 1.70 -2.79 -3.67
C LYS A 68 0.29 -3.27 -3.36
N ASN A 69 -0.37 -3.87 -4.35
CA ASN A 69 -1.66 -4.52 -4.15
C ASN A 69 -1.48 -5.90 -3.51
N GLY A 70 -2.48 -6.34 -2.74
CA GLY A 70 -2.51 -7.69 -2.18
C GLY A 70 -2.66 -8.75 -3.25
N GLU A 71 -2.15 -9.96 -3.01
CA GLU A 71 -2.32 -11.05 -3.95
C GLU A 71 -3.76 -11.58 -3.96
N LYS A 72 -4.21 -12.10 -5.10
CA LYS A 72 -5.49 -12.80 -5.18
C LYS A 72 -5.44 -14.14 -4.43
N GLY A 73 -6.57 -14.51 -3.87
CA GLY A 73 -6.79 -15.87 -3.36
C GLY A 73 -6.72 -16.90 -4.48
N ARG A 74 -6.55 -18.17 -4.10
CA ARG A 74 -6.48 -19.32 -5.01
C ARG A 74 -7.34 -20.47 -4.47
N GLY A 75 -7.50 -21.51 -5.29
CA GLY A 75 -8.15 -22.76 -4.84
C GLY A 75 -7.39 -23.43 -3.69
N ALA A 76 -7.93 -24.53 -3.18
CA ALA A 76 -7.41 -25.24 -2.01
C ALA A 76 -7.34 -24.37 -0.72
N ASN A 77 -8.30 -23.45 -0.54
CA ASN A 77 -8.39 -22.51 0.59
C ASN A 77 -7.13 -21.66 0.77
N CYS A 78 -6.46 -21.33 -0.33
CA CYS A 78 -5.20 -20.60 -0.29
C CYS A 78 -5.46 -19.09 -0.34
N THR A 79 -5.34 -18.43 0.81
CA THR A 79 -5.46 -16.98 0.93
C THR A 79 -4.26 -16.29 0.29
N GLY A 80 -4.53 -15.20 -0.46
CA GLY A 80 -3.50 -14.38 -1.08
C GLY A 80 -2.60 -13.70 -0.04
N ALA A 81 -1.31 -13.58 -0.36
CA ALA A 81 -0.36 -12.86 0.49
C ALA A 81 -0.70 -11.36 0.58
N GLY A 82 -0.50 -10.79 1.77
CA GLY A 82 -0.51 -9.34 1.95
C GLY A 82 0.66 -8.69 1.20
N ALA A 83 0.45 -7.46 0.75
CA ALA A 83 1.48 -6.68 0.11
C ALA A 83 2.36 -5.95 1.12
N ASP A 84 3.62 -5.69 0.72
CA ASP A 84 4.53 -4.85 1.51
C ASP A 84 4.06 -3.39 1.50
N ASP A 85 4.20 -2.73 2.65
CA ASP A 85 3.93 -1.31 2.79
C ASP A 85 4.97 -0.46 2.07
N LEU A 86 4.57 0.74 1.67
CA LEU A 86 5.45 1.74 1.06
C LEU A 86 5.90 2.75 2.11
N LEU A 87 7.21 2.77 2.39
CA LEU A 87 7.82 3.74 3.29
C LEU A 87 8.39 4.92 2.49
N ILE A 88 7.86 6.10 2.72
CA ILE A 88 8.30 7.36 2.12
C ILE A 88 9.09 8.13 3.17
N LYS A 89 10.37 8.36 2.92
CA LYS A 89 11.23 9.07 3.87
C LYS A 89 11.09 10.58 3.70
N VAL A 90 10.94 11.29 4.82
CA VAL A 90 10.88 12.76 4.88
C VAL A 90 11.87 13.29 5.92
N PRO A 91 12.34 14.55 5.81
CA PRO A 91 13.08 15.20 6.88
C PRO A 91 12.29 15.21 8.20
N VAL A 92 12.98 15.17 9.33
CA VAL A 92 12.34 15.39 10.65
C VAL A 92 11.91 16.85 10.76
N GLY A 93 10.73 17.10 11.35
CA GLY A 93 10.03 18.38 11.41
C GLY A 93 9.15 18.64 10.19
N THR A 94 8.78 17.60 9.43
CA THR A 94 7.90 17.75 8.26
C THR A 94 6.45 17.72 8.70
N MET A 95 5.74 18.84 8.53
CA MET A 95 4.30 18.91 8.71
C MET A 95 3.56 18.32 7.50
N VAL A 96 2.56 17.49 7.76
CA VAL A 96 1.78 16.78 6.74
C VAL A 96 0.32 17.21 6.83
N THR A 97 -0.19 17.74 5.72
CA THR A 97 -1.59 18.16 5.58
C THR A 97 -2.23 17.48 4.37
N ASP A 98 -3.50 17.14 4.47
CA ASP A 98 -4.29 16.67 3.34
C ASP A 98 -4.61 17.86 2.41
N ALA A 99 -4.17 17.78 1.15
CA ALA A 99 -4.31 18.89 0.21
C ALA A 99 -5.76 19.16 -0.23
N GLY A 100 -6.67 18.18 -0.10
CA GLY A 100 -8.07 18.32 -0.49
C GLY A 100 -8.94 18.95 0.60
N THR A 101 -8.66 18.62 1.85
CA THR A 101 -9.44 19.04 3.02
C THR A 101 -8.76 20.13 3.86
N GLY A 102 -7.44 20.27 3.74
CA GLY A 102 -6.62 21.14 4.59
C GLY A 102 -6.40 20.61 6.00
N GLU A 103 -6.84 19.39 6.31
CA GLU A 103 -6.66 18.78 7.62
C GLU A 103 -5.19 18.47 7.88
N MET A 104 -4.71 18.77 9.09
CA MET A 104 -3.37 18.37 9.52
C MET A 104 -3.38 16.90 9.92
N ILE A 105 -2.69 16.07 9.14
CA ILE A 105 -2.55 14.63 9.39
C ILE A 105 -1.57 14.40 10.53
N GLY A 106 -0.49 15.18 10.59
CA GLY A 106 0.49 15.12 11.66
C GLY A 106 1.78 15.87 11.38
N ASP A 107 2.70 15.75 12.34
CA ASP A 107 4.08 16.24 12.28
C ASP A 107 5.01 15.05 12.63
N ILE A 108 6.19 15.00 12.01
CA ILE A 108 7.09 13.83 11.98
C ILE A 108 8.44 14.16 12.60
#